data_AF-A0A8B9KX96-F1
#
_entry.id   AF-A0A8B9KX96-F1
#
_cell.length_a   1.000
_cell.length_b   1.000
_cell.length_c   1.000
_cell.angle_alpha   90.00
_cell.angle_beta   90.00
_cell.angle_gamma   90.00
#
_symmetry.space_group_name_H-M   'P 1'
#
loop_
_entity.id
_entity.type
_entity.pdbx_description
1 polymer ?
#
loop_
_entity_poly.entity_id
_entity_poly.type
_entity_poly.pdbx_seq_one_letter_code
_entity_poly.pdbx_strand_id
1 'polypeptide(L)'
;MHLHHHEYCQTDRAEEQSWFSRFTFVIMGRWCVYALLFFLSCDVSMQRKKKVVQTLSRGWGDDITWVQTYEEGLSKMRASNKPLMVIHHLEECPHSQALKKVFAENKNIQRMAQSDFIMLNLMHETTDANLAPDGRYVPRILFVDPSMTVRNDITGKYHNRLYTYQPDDADLLVKNMEKAKILLSEHTEL
;
A
#
# COMPACT_ATOMS: atom_id res chain seq x y z
N MET A 1 24.24 47.70 -85.99
CA MET A 1 25.49 46.99 -86.34
C MET A 1 26.30 46.88 -85.05
N HIS A 2 26.59 45.65 -84.62
CA HIS A 2 27.52 45.23 -83.55
C HIS A 2 27.17 45.68 -82.11
N LEU A 3 26.74 44.80 -81.19
CA LEU A 3 27.42 43.64 -80.58
C LEU A 3 28.55 44.00 -79.60
N HIS A 4 28.23 43.72 -78.33
CA HIS A 4 28.99 42.88 -77.38
C HIS A 4 30.02 43.47 -76.40
N HIS A 5 30.02 42.76 -75.26
CA HIS A 5 31.00 42.65 -74.17
C HIS A 5 30.95 43.76 -73.10
N HIS A 6 30.49 43.52 -71.87
CA HIS A 6 30.69 42.45 -70.87
C HIS A 6 32.10 42.44 -70.24
N GLU A 7 32.12 42.15 -68.93
CA GLU A 7 33.25 41.92 -67.99
C GLU A 7 33.81 43.16 -67.25
N TYR A 8 33.52 43.29 -65.94
CA TYR A 8 34.18 42.69 -64.75
C TYR A 8 35.41 43.51 -64.29
N CYS A 9 35.34 44.15 -63.11
CA CYS A 9 36.03 43.73 -61.89
C CYS A 9 36.14 44.86 -60.85
N GLN A 10 35.75 44.51 -59.61
CA GLN A 10 36.34 44.90 -58.32
C GLN A 10 36.74 46.36 -58.03
N THR A 11 36.08 46.96 -57.05
CA THR A 11 36.67 47.68 -55.89
C THR A 11 35.50 47.98 -54.95
N ASP A 12 35.36 47.24 -53.86
CA ASP A 12 35.88 47.54 -52.52
C ASP A 12 34.84 48.24 -51.63
N ARG A 13 34.39 47.50 -50.61
CA ARG A 13 34.50 47.92 -49.20
C ARG A 13 33.66 49.15 -48.80
N ALA A 14 32.43 48.94 -48.27
CA ALA A 14 31.95 49.59 -47.03
C ALA A 14 30.42 49.48 -46.73
N GLU A 15 29.58 48.85 -47.54
CA GLU A 15 28.13 48.76 -47.26
C GLU A 15 27.68 47.34 -47.65
N GLU A 16 27.36 46.39 -46.77
CA GLU A 16 26.23 46.38 -45.84
C GLU A 16 26.56 45.47 -44.63
N GLN A 17 27.35 45.96 -43.68
CA GLN A 17 27.47 45.37 -42.33
C GLN A 17 26.21 45.58 -41.45
N SER A 18 25.03 45.75 -42.06
CA SER A 18 23.80 46.20 -41.38
C SER A 18 22.79 45.07 -41.09
N TRP A 19 22.83 43.95 -41.83
CA TRP A 19 21.79 42.91 -41.73
C TRP A 19 22.19 41.60 -41.04
N PHE A 20 23.48 41.30 -40.84
CA PHE A 20 23.91 40.03 -40.24
C PHE A 20 24.10 40.05 -38.72
N SER A 21 24.00 41.22 -38.06
CA SER A 21 24.28 41.37 -36.61
C SER A 21 23.05 41.65 -35.73
N ARG A 22 21.82 41.59 -36.29
CA ARG A 22 20.57 41.67 -35.50
C ARG A 22 19.80 40.36 -35.39
N PHE A 23 20.19 39.30 -36.09
CA PHE A 23 19.45 38.03 -36.09
C PHE A 23 20.16 36.82 -35.47
N THR A 24 21.45 36.91 -35.14
CA THR A 24 22.20 35.80 -34.54
C THR A 24 22.56 35.98 -33.06
N PHE A 25 22.29 37.14 -32.44
CA PHE A 25 22.66 37.38 -31.03
C PHE A 25 21.50 37.41 -30.01
N VAL A 26 20.23 37.32 -30.44
CA VAL A 26 19.08 37.31 -29.50
C VAL A 26 18.58 35.90 -29.15
N ILE A 27 18.88 34.90 -29.98
CA ILE A 27 18.33 33.54 -29.79
C ILE A 27 19.24 32.68 -28.90
N MET A 28 20.56 32.89 -28.91
CA MET A 28 21.51 32.08 -28.14
C MET A 28 21.63 32.48 -26.66
N GLY A 29 21.21 33.70 -26.30
CA GLY A 29 21.18 34.16 -24.90
C GLY A 29 19.91 33.74 -24.16
N ARG A 30 18.75 33.75 -24.82
CA ARG A 30 17.45 33.41 -24.20
C ARG A 30 17.32 31.92 -23.89
N TRP A 31 17.87 31.05 -24.73
CA TRP A 31 17.80 29.60 -24.53
C TRP A 31 18.66 29.12 -23.35
N CYS A 32 19.76 29.81 -23.05
CA CYS A 32 20.56 29.53 -21.86
C CYS A 32 19.83 29.90 -20.57
N VAL A 33 19.03 30.98 -20.56
CA VAL A 33 18.20 31.33 -19.39
C VAL A 33 17.06 30.33 -19.21
N TYR A 34 16.41 29.90 -20.29
CA TYR A 34 15.35 28.88 -20.20
C TYR A 34 15.90 27.51 -19.79
N ALA A 35 17.08 27.10 -20.26
CA ALA A 35 17.72 25.87 -19.81
C ALA A 35 18.12 25.96 -18.31
N LEU A 36 18.72 27.06 -17.87
CA LEU A 36 19.06 27.27 -16.44
C LEU A 36 17.83 27.36 -15.54
N LEU A 37 16.70 27.88 -16.03
CA LEU A 37 15.43 27.90 -15.30
C LEU A 37 14.71 26.53 -15.30
N PHE A 38 14.89 25.71 -16.34
CA PHE A 38 14.34 24.34 -16.38
C PHE A 38 15.13 23.35 -15.50
N PHE A 39 16.42 23.61 -15.27
CA PHE A 39 17.23 22.84 -14.31
C PHE A 39 17.00 23.27 -12.85
N LEU A 40 16.40 24.44 -12.59
CA LEU A 40 16.11 24.92 -11.23
C LEU A 40 14.77 24.42 -10.65
N SER A 41 13.92 23.76 -11.45
CA SER A 41 12.65 23.18 -10.99
C SER A 41 12.58 21.67 -11.17
N CYS A 42 13.73 20.99 -11.23
CA CYS A 42 13.79 19.57 -10.92
C CYS A 42 13.98 19.44 -9.41
N ASP A 43 12.91 19.72 -8.65
CA ASP A 43 12.77 19.16 -7.32
C ASP A 43 12.67 17.64 -7.49
N VAL A 44 13.83 16.99 -7.59
CA VAL A 44 13.95 15.55 -7.35
C VAL A 44 13.62 15.39 -5.87
N SER A 45 12.32 15.31 -5.58
CA SER A 45 11.80 14.91 -4.28
C SER A 45 12.16 13.44 -4.09
N MET A 46 13.41 13.20 -3.72
CA MET A 46 13.89 11.93 -3.21
C MET A 46 13.14 11.68 -1.91
N GLN A 47 11.99 11.02 -2.01
CA GLN A 47 11.22 10.55 -0.87
C GLN A 47 12.13 9.60 -0.09
N ARG A 48 12.86 10.13 0.92
CA ARG A 48 13.54 9.31 1.92
C ARG A 48 12.43 8.52 2.60
N LYS A 49 12.21 7.26 2.19
CA LYS A 49 11.45 6.31 2.98
C LYS A 49 12.16 6.21 4.33
N LYS A 50 11.64 6.92 5.35
CA LYS A 50 12.09 6.72 6.74
C LYS A 50 11.93 5.24 7.02
N LYS A 51 13.01 4.55 7.39
CA LYS A 51 12.92 3.21 7.96
C LYS A 51 12.18 3.33 9.29
N VAL A 52 10.86 3.18 9.25
CA VAL A 52 10.04 3.02 10.45
C VAL A 52 10.44 1.67 11.05
N VAL A 53 10.85 1.67 12.31
CA VAL A 53 11.08 0.44 13.06
C VAL A 53 9.76 -0.33 13.05
N GLN A 54 9.74 -1.50 12.42
CA GLN A 54 8.50 -2.27 12.31
C GLN A 54 8.16 -2.86 13.69
N THR A 55 7.11 -2.34 14.30
CA THR A 55 6.47 -2.96 15.47
C THR A 55 5.72 -4.22 15.03
N LEU A 56 5.50 -5.17 15.95
CA LEU A 56 4.69 -6.35 15.64
C LEU A 56 3.23 -5.98 15.31
N SER A 57 2.71 -4.89 15.89
CA SER A 57 1.37 -4.37 15.62
C SER A 57 1.21 -3.85 14.20
N ARG A 58 2.25 -3.27 13.60
CA ARG A 58 2.25 -2.65 12.26
C ARG A 58 1.12 -1.63 12.07
N GLY A 59 0.61 -1.04 13.16
CA GLY A 59 -0.50 -0.08 13.17
C GLY A 59 -1.90 -0.68 13.31
N TRP A 60 -2.05 -2.00 13.54
CA TRP A 60 -3.34 -2.65 13.82
C TRP A 60 -3.81 -2.50 15.28
N GLY A 61 -3.00 -1.88 16.14
CA GLY A 61 -3.31 -1.69 17.56
C GLY A 61 -2.09 -2.01 18.40
N ASP A 62 -1.48 -0.96 18.97
CA ASP A 62 -0.20 -1.07 19.68
C ASP A 62 -0.34 -1.66 21.08
N ASP A 63 -1.53 -1.58 21.68
CA ASP A 63 -1.85 -2.14 23.00
C ASP A 63 -2.20 -3.65 22.93
N ILE A 64 -2.34 -4.21 21.74
CA ILE A 64 -2.60 -5.64 21.55
C ILE A 64 -1.29 -6.42 21.70
N THR A 65 -1.33 -7.53 22.44
CA THR A 65 -0.20 -8.46 22.51
C THR A 65 -0.20 -9.39 21.29
N TRP A 66 0.62 -9.07 20.30
CA TRP A 66 0.74 -9.81 19.05
C TRP A 66 1.71 -11.00 19.16
N VAL A 67 1.32 -12.14 18.60
CA VAL A 67 2.24 -13.27 18.35
C VAL A 67 3.04 -13.04 17.06
N GLN A 68 4.22 -13.64 16.97
CA GLN A 68 5.12 -13.40 15.84
C GLN A 68 4.90 -14.39 14.69
N THR A 69 4.56 -15.65 15.00
CA THR A 69 4.38 -16.71 13.98
C THR A 69 3.05 -17.43 14.13
N TYR A 70 2.67 -18.13 13.06
CA TYR A 70 1.43 -18.92 13.04
C TYR A 70 1.48 -20.09 14.03
N GLU A 71 2.62 -20.77 14.12
CA GLU A 71 2.85 -21.90 15.01
C GLU A 71 2.77 -21.48 16.49
N GLU A 72 3.35 -20.31 16.82
CA GLU A 72 3.22 -19.71 18.15
C GLU A 72 1.76 -19.39 18.47
N GLY A 73 1.05 -18.79 17.50
CA GLY A 73 -0.38 -18.49 17.59
C GLY A 73 -1.20 -19.75 17.88
N LEU A 74 -1.01 -20.82 17.11
CA LEU A 74 -1.71 -22.10 17.29
C LEU A 74 -1.40 -22.75 18.63
N SER A 75 -0.16 -22.66 19.12
CA SER A 75 0.23 -23.18 20.42
C SER A 75 -0.47 -22.42 21.56
N LYS A 76 -0.43 -21.08 21.53
CA LYS A 76 -1.09 -20.22 22.54
C LYS A 76 -2.61 -20.33 22.50
N MET A 77 -3.19 -20.46 21.31
CA MET A 77 -4.63 -20.65 21.07
C MET A 77 -5.14 -21.87 21.85
N ARG A 78 -4.47 -23.03 21.65
CA ARG A 78 -4.80 -24.27 22.37
C ARG A 78 -4.56 -24.17 23.87
N ALA A 79 -3.43 -23.59 24.28
CA ALA A 79 -3.07 -23.50 25.70
C ALA A 79 -4.01 -22.58 26.51
N SER A 80 -4.51 -21.51 25.90
CA SER A 80 -5.38 -20.53 26.56
C SER A 80 -6.87 -20.75 26.29
N ASN A 81 -7.22 -21.70 25.43
CA ASN A 81 -8.57 -21.94 24.92
C ASN A 81 -9.24 -20.66 24.38
N LYS A 82 -8.46 -19.84 23.66
CA LYS A 82 -8.95 -18.62 22.98
C LYS A 82 -8.79 -18.79 21.48
N PRO A 83 -9.74 -18.38 20.65
CA PRO A 83 -9.60 -18.42 19.20
C PRO A 83 -8.43 -17.55 18.71
N LEU A 84 -7.83 -17.93 17.59
CA LEU A 84 -6.78 -17.18 16.92
C LEU A 84 -7.40 -16.34 15.79
N MET A 85 -7.10 -15.05 15.77
CA MET A 85 -7.46 -14.14 14.68
C MET A 85 -6.22 -13.85 13.84
N VAL A 86 -6.29 -14.16 12.54
CA VAL A 86 -5.18 -14.03 11.60
C VAL A 86 -5.52 -12.96 10.56
N ILE A 87 -4.72 -11.90 10.52
CA ILE A 87 -4.88 -10.77 9.60
C ILE A 87 -3.76 -10.81 8.54
N HIS A 88 -4.10 -11.16 7.31
CA HIS A 88 -3.20 -11.02 6.16
C HIS A 88 -3.35 -9.63 5.55
N HIS A 89 -2.25 -8.90 5.40
CA HIS A 89 -2.26 -7.53 4.91
C HIS A 89 -0.97 -7.17 4.16
N LEU A 90 -0.95 -6.07 3.44
CA LEU A 90 0.28 -5.49 2.87
C LEU A 90 0.39 -4.03 3.28
N GLU A 91 1.60 -3.58 3.59
CA GLU A 91 1.84 -2.19 4.00
C GLU A 91 1.54 -1.21 2.87
N GLU A 92 1.85 -1.60 1.62
CA GLU A 92 1.68 -0.81 0.41
C GLU A 92 0.36 -1.19 -0.32
N CYS A 93 -0.72 -1.42 0.44
CA CYS A 93 -2.06 -1.69 -0.11
C CYS A 93 -3.09 -0.71 0.46
N PRO A 94 -3.76 0.11 -0.38
CA PRO A 94 -4.76 1.09 0.08
C PRO A 94 -5.91 0.47 0.88
N HIS A 95 -6.40 -0.70 0.47
CA HIS A 95 -7.47 -1.40 1.19
C HIS A 95 -7.03 -1.89 2.57
N SER A 96 -5.80 -2.43 2.68
CA SER A 96 -5.24 -2.82 3.97
C SER A 96 -5.03 -1.63 4.89
N GLN A 97 -4.50 -0.51 4.38
CA GLN A 97 -4.30 0.71 5.16
C GLN A 97 -5.63 1.28 5.67
N ALA A 98 -6.66 1.32 4.83
CA ALA A 98 -7.97 1.84 5.20
C ALA A 98 -8.63 1.00 6.30
N LEU A 99 -8.62 -0.34 6.15
CA LEU A 99 -9.17 -1.24 7.17
C LEU A 99 -8.35 -1.17 8.47
N LYS A 100 -7.02 -1.14 8.38
CA LYS A 100 -6.10 -1.03 9.52
C LYS A 100 -6.43 0.18 10.39
N LYS A 101 -6.69 1.34 9.78
CA LYS A 101 -7.07 2.55 10.49
C LYS A 101 -8.35 2.35 11.30
N VAL A 102 -9.41 1.85 10.66
CA VAL A 102 -10.70 1.63 11.33
C VAL A 102 -10.58 0.57 12.43
N PHE A 103 -9.81 -0.49 12.18
CA PHE A 103 -9.53 -1.53 13.18
C PHE A 103 -8.84 -0.97 14.43
N ALA A 104 -7.84 -0.10 14.25
CA ALA A 104 -7.11 0.53 15.35
C ALA A 104 -7.97 1.54 16.14
N GLU A 105 -8.86 2.26 15.46
CA GLU A 105 -9.72 3.28 16.08
C GLU A 105 -10.97 2.69 16.76
N ASN A 106 -11.41 1.49 16.37
CA ASN A 106 -12.61 0.87 16.90
C ASN A 106 -12.37 0.22 18.28
N LYS A 107 -12.94 0.83 19.33
CA LYS A 107 -12.78 0.38 20.73
C LYS A 107 -13.29 -1.03 21.00
N ASN A 108 -14.35 -1.49 20.32
CA ASN A 108 -14.90 -2.82 20.53
C ASN A 108 -13.99 -3.89 19.94
N ILE A 109 -13.46 -3.64 18.74
CA ILE A 109 -12.47 -4.49 18.08
C ILE A 109 -11.21 -4.57 18.95
N GLN A 110 -10.65 -3.43 19.37
CA GLN A 110 -9.45 -3.39 20.21
C GLN A 110 -9.64 -4.15 21.54
N ARG A 111 -10.79 -3.95 22.21
CA ARG A 111 -11.10 -4.67 23.45
C ARG A 111 -11.11 -6.18 23.24
N MET A 112 -11.86 -6.67 22.25
CA MET A 112 -11.93 -8.12 21.97
C MET A 112 -10.57 -8.67 21.54
N ALA A 113 -9.83 -7.95 20.69
CA ALA A 113 -8.49 -8.36 20.26
C ALA A 113 -7.51 -8.51 21.44
N GLN A 114 -7.63 -7.67 22.48
CA GLN A 114 -6.79 -7.77 23.67
C GLN A 114 -7.23 -8.89 24.63
N SER A 115 -8.54 -9.06 24.85
CA SER A 115 -9.03 -9.95 25.91
C SER A 115 -9.40 -11.35 25.43
N ASP A 116 -9.93 -11.47 24.22
CA ASP A 116 -10.69 -12.66 23.78
C ASP A 116 -9.97 -13.48 22.71
N PHE A 117 -8.96 -12.91 22.04
CA PHE A 117 -8.26 -13.54 20.92
C PHE A 117 -6.76 -13.66 21.15
N ILE A 118 -6.17 -14.69 20.54
CA ILE A 118 -4.75 -14.65 20.17
C ILE A 118 -4.65 -13.89 18.84
N MET A 119 -3.77 -12.90 18.76
CA MET A 119 -3.72 -11.97 17.64
C MET A 119 -2.46 -12.14 16.81
N LEU A 120 -2.63 -12.40 15.51
CA LEU A 120 -1.54 -12.53 14.54
C LEU A 120 -1.83 -11.66 13.32
N ASN A 121 -0.82 -10.90 12.87
CA ASN A 121 -0.87 -10.26 11.55
C ASN A 121 0.34 -10.68 10.71
N LEU A 122 0.08 -10.97 9.45
CA LEU A 122 1.04 -11.51 8.49
C LEU A 122 1.07 -10.65 7.23
N MET A 123 2.27 -10.34 6.77
CA MET A 123 2.48 -9.71 5.45
C MET A 123 2.85 -10.71 4.35
N HIS A 124 3.22 -11.92 4.77
CA HIS A 124 3.57 -13.02 3.89
C HIS A 124 2.60 -14.17 4.15
N GLU A 125 2.31 -14.90 3.09
CA GLU A 125 1.40 -16.03 3.12
C GLU A 125 2.00 -17.21 3.91
N THR A 126 1.15 -17.98 4.58
CA THR A 126 1.53 -19.22 5.25
C THR A 126 1.59 -20.39 4.26
N THR A 127 2.23 -21.47 4.70
CA THR A 127 2.20 -22.77 4.00
C THR A 127 0.84 -23.46 4.10
N ASP A 128 0.06 -23.16 5.14
CA ASP A 128 -1.27 -23.71 5.34
C ASP A 128 -2.27 -23.14 4.31
N ALA A 129 -2.78 -24.02 3.44
CA ALA A 129 -3.76 -23.67 2.41
C ALA A 129 -5.14 -23.32 2.99
N ASN A 130 -5.45 -23.76 4.22
CA ASN A 130 -6.72 -23.45 4.88
C ASN A 130 -6.84 -21.97 5.26
N LEU A 131 -5.72 -21.22 5.26
CA LEU A 131 -5.71 -19.76 5.47
C LEU A 131 -5.91 -18.95 4.16
N ALA A 132 -6.16 -19.62 3.03
CA ALA A 132 -6.47 -18.99 1.75
C ALA A 132 -7.53 -19.79 0.95
N PRO A 133 -8.68 -20.16 1.55
CA PRO A 133 -9.64 -21.08 0.93
C PRO A 133 -10.32 -20.52 -0.33
N ASP A 134 -10.39 -19.20 -0.47
CA ASP A 134 -10.93 -18.48 -1.64
C ASP A 134 -9.88 -17.58 -2.32
N GLY A 135 -8.59 -17.81 -2.04
CA GLY A 135 -7.46 -17.11 -2.66
C GLY A 135 -6.62 -16.26 -1.71
N ARG A 136 -5.57 -15.66 -2.27
CA ARG A 136 -4.50 -14.94 -1.54
C ARG A 136 -4.58 -13.42 -1.72
N TYR A 137 -5.78 -12.85 -1.57
CA TYR A 137 -5.99 -11.40 -1.62
C TYR A 137 -5.79 -10.74 -0.25
N VAL A 138 -5.58 -9.43 -0.21
CA VAL A 138 -5.48 -8.64 1.02
C VAL A 138 -6.40 -7.41 0.98
N PRO A 139 -6.89 -6.91 2.14
CA PRO A 139 -6.80 -7.54 3.47
C PRO A 139 -7.70 -8.77 3.59
N ARG A 140 -7.28 -9.74 4.40
CA ARG A 140 -8.01 -10.98 4.68
C ARG A 140 -7.93 -11.32 6.17
N ILE A 141 -9.08 -11.52 6.80
CA ILE A 141 -9.19 -11.84 8.23
C ILE A 141 -9.86 -13.20 8.37
N LEU A 142 -9.15 -14.14 8.98
CA LEU A 142 -9.65 -15.48 9.28
C LEU A 142 -9.63 -15.71 10.79
N PHE A 143 -10.51 -16.60 11.24
CA PHE A 143 -10.57 -17.07 12.62
C PHE A 143 -10.26 -18.56 12.66
N VAL A 144 -9.43 -18.97 13.61
CA VAL A 144 -9.10 -20.38 13.87
C VAL A 144 -9.58 -20.72 15.27
N ASP A 145 -10.35 -21.80 15.35
CA ASP A 145 -10.89 -22.32 16.60
C ASP A 145 -9.83 -23.15 17.35
N PRO A 146 -9.84 -23.21 18.69
CA PRO A 146 -8.93 -24.04 19.49
C PRO A 146 -8.90 -25.52 19.09
N SER A 147 -9.94 -26.04 18.43
CA SER A 147 -9.96 -27.37 17.77
C SER A 147 -9.03 -27.51 16.57
N MET A 148 -8.22 -26.49 16.24
CA MET A 148 -7.35 -26.41 15.06
C MET A 148 -8.12 -26.32 13.73
N THR A 149 -9.35 -25.81 13.78
CA THR A 149 -10.23 -25.69 12.61
C THR A 149 -10.37 -24.23 12.19
N VAL A 150 -10.13 -23.92 10.92
CA VAL A 150 -10.42 -22.60 10.35
C VAL A 150 -11.95 -22.42 10.25
N ARG A 151 -12.47 -21.33 10.81
CA ARG A 151 -13.91 -21.00 10.87
C ARG A 151 -14.41 -20.46 9.53
N ASN A 152 -14.49 -21.32 8.53
CA ASN A 152 -14.99 -21.00 7.18
C ASN A 152 -16.49 -20.61 7.16
N ASP A 153 -17.21 -20.82 8.26
CA ASP A 153 -18.59 -20.37 8.45
C ASP A 153 -18.69 -18.88 8.82
N ILE A 154 -17.57 -18.21 9.09
CA ILE A 154 -17.51 -16.79 9.45
C ILE A 154 -16.95 -16.02 8.25
N THR A 155 -17.86 -15.42 7.48
CA THR A 155 -17.54 -14.70 6.25
C THR A 155 -17.99 -13.24 6.33
N GLY A 156 -17.30 -12.39 5.59
CA GLY A 156 -17.66 -11.01 5.32
C GLY A 156 -18.79 -10.91 4.28
N LYS A 157 -18.97 -9.69 3.76
CA LYS A 157 -20.11 -9.35 2.91
C LYS A 157 -19.96 -9.76 1.44
N TYR A 158 -18.73 -9.95 0.97
CA TYR A 158 -18.42 -10.04 -0.46
C TYR A 158 -18.29 -11.48 -0.94
N HIS A 159 -19.19 -11.91 -1.83
CA HIS A 159 -19.24 -13.29 -2.35
C HIS A 159 -17.95 -13.74 -3.07
N ASN A 160 -17.22 -12.81 -3.69
CA ASN A 160 -15.99 -13.09 -4.43
C ASN A 160 -14.73 -13.02 -3.56
N ARG A 161 -14.86 -12.52 -2.33
CA ARG A 161 -13.77 -12.32 -1.35
C ARG A 161 -14.36 -12.48 0.05
N LEU A 162 -14.61 -13.72 0.44
CA LEU A 162 -15.40 -14.10 1.61
C LEU A 162 -14.77 -13.63 2.93
N TYR A 163 -13.47 -13.35 2.99
CA TYR A 163 -12.76 -13.01 4.22
C TYR A 163 -12.18 -11.60 4.19
N THR A 164 -12.58 -10.78 3.21
CA THR A 164 -12.22 -9.35 3.17
C THR A 164 -13.27 -8.50 3.88
N TYR A 165 -12.81 -7.37 4.42
CA TYR A 165 -13.63 -6.36 5.08
C TYR A 165 -13.18 -4.99 4.57
N GLN A 166 -14.13 -4.13 4.26
CA GLN A 166 -13.89 -2.71 3.97
C GLN A 166 -14.03 -1.88 5.24
N PRO A 167 -13.56 -0.61 5.23
CA PRO A 167 -13.74 0.31 6.36
C PRO A 167 -15.18 0.38 6.89
N ASP A 168 -16.17 0.35 5.97
CA ASP A 168 -17.59 0.45 6.31
C ASP A 168 -18.17 -0.85 6.90
N ASP A 169 -17.41 -1.96 6.87
CA ASP A 169 -17.85 -3.26 7.40
C ASP A 169 -17.41 -3.49 8.85
N ALA A 170 -16.96 -2.44 9.56
CA ALA A 170 -16.45 -2.57 10.93
C ALA A 170 -17.47 -3.23 11.89
N ASP A 171 -18.75 -2.88 11.78
CA ASP A 171 -19.81 -3.48 12.60
C ASP A 171 -20.03 -4.96 12.28
N LEU A 172 -19.88 -5.35 11.01
CA LEU A 172 -19.92 -6.76 10.60
C LEU A 172 -18.71 -7.50 11.16
N LEU A 173 -17.51 -6.90 11.11
CA LEU A 173 -16.32 -7.48 11.71
C LEU A 173 -16.49 -7.70 13.22
N VAL A 174 -17.08 -6.73 13.94
CA VAL A 174 -17.42 -6.89 15.37
C VAL A 174 -18.33 -8.09 15.59
N LYS A 175 -19.42 -8.23 14.83
CA LYS A 175 -20.33 -9.39 14.93
C LYS A 175 -19.64 -10.72 14.61
N ASN A 176 -18.74 -10.72 13.62
CA ASN A 176 -17.98 -11.90 13.25
C ASN A 176 -16.95 -12.29 14.34
N MET A 177 -16.33 -11.31 15.00
CA MET A 177 -15.51 -11.55 16.19
C MET A 177 -16.36 -12.11 17.34
N GLU A 178 -17.54 -11.56 17.60
CA GLU A 178 -18.47 -12.09 18.62
C GLU A 178 -18.86 -13.54 18.32
N LYS A 179 -19.14 -13.88 17.06
CA LYS A 179 -19.42 -15.24 16.63
C LYS A 179 -18.20 -16.16 16.79
N ALA A 180 -16.99 -15.68 16.47
CA ALA A 180 -15.76 -16.48 16.57
C ALA A 180 -15.36 -16.81 18.02
N LYS A 181 -15.82 -16.01 19.00
CA LYS A 181 -15.63 -16.29 20.43
C LYS A 181 -16.39 -17.52 20.91
N ILE A 182 -17.51 -17.85 20.25
CA ILE A 182 -18.30 -19.04 20.55
C ILE A 182 -17.58 -20.23 19.90
N LEU A 183 -17.01 -21.09 20.74
CA LEU A 183 -16.14 -22.18 20.30
C LEU A 183 -16.96 -23.32 19.68
N LEU A 184 -16.38 -24.04 18.73
CA LEU A 184 -17.07 -25.16 18.08
C LEU A 184 -17.45 -26.28 19.07
N SER A 185 -16.65 -26.48 20.11
CA SER A 185 -16.96 -27.44 21.18
C SER A 185 -18.27 -27.12 21.91
N GLU A 186 -18.62 -25.84 22.04
CA GLU A 186 -19.83 -25.39 22.74
C GLU A 186 -21.10 -25.59 21.89
N HIS A 187 -20.96 -25.69 20.56
CA HIS A 187 -22.09 -25.95 19.65
C HIS A 187 -22.46 -27.43 19.55
N THR A 188 -21.62 -28.35 20.03
CA THR A 188 -21.87 -29.80 19.89
C THR A 188 -22.73 -30.35 21.04
N GLU A 189 -22.99 -29.56 22.09
CA GLU A 189 -23.78 -29.97 23.27
C GLU A 189 -25.19 -29.36 23.33
N LEU A 190 -25.66 -28.70 22.26
CA LEU A 190 -27.01 -28.14 22.11
C LEU A 190 -27.80 -28.88 21.02
#